data_AF-A0A839JUG5-F1
#
_entry.id   AF-A0A839JUG5-F1
#
_cell.length_a   1.000
_cell.length_b   1.000
_cell.length_c   1.000
_cell.angle_alpha   90.00
_cell.angle_beta   90.00
_cell.angle_gamma   90.00
#
_symmetry.space_group_name_H-M   'P 1'
#
loop_
_entity.id
_entity.type
_entity.pdbx_description
1 polymer ?
#
loop_
_entity_poly.entity_id
_entity_poly.type
_entity_poly.pdbx_seq_one_letter_code
_entity_poly.pdbx_strand_id
1 'polypeptide(L)'
;MEKTQYICPICNNTNLILRYEASYVYSYVIDSDEPGLKNEEEFMSFLYDKREQKDTRTFVECVTCGTQYPYTFLNGILEQKMQ
;
A
#
# COMPACT_ATOMS: atom_id res chain seq x y z
N MET A 1 9.14 -4.13 30.10
CA MET A 1 8.22 -3.67 29.04
C MET A 1 7.45 -4.90 28.59
N GLU A 2 6.15 -4.97 28.86
CA GLU A 2 5.30 -6.02 28.29
C GLU A 2 5.29 -5.84 26.77
N LYS A 3 5.57 -6.92 26.03
CA LYS A 3 5.59 -6.90 24.58
C LYS A 3 4.18 -7.16 24.09
N THR A 4 3.50 -6.13 23.58
CA THR A 4 2.19 -6.31 22.93
C THR A 4 2.36 -7.20 21.71
N GLN A 5 1.63 -8.32 21.67
CA GLN A 5 1.63 -9.21 20.51
C GLN A 5 0.33 -9.01 19.75
N TYR A 6 0.45 -8.69 18.46
CA TYR A 6 -0.70 -8.55 17.58
C TYR A 6 -1.17 -9.92 17.10
N ILE A 7 -2.44 -10.25 17.33
CA ILE A 7 -3.01 -11.56 16.98
C ILE A 7 -4.20 -11.38 16.03
N CYS A 8 -4.21 -12.16 14.95
CA CYS A 8 -5.36 -12.25 14.05
C CYS A 8 -6.54 -12.94 14.76
N PRO A 9 -7.69 -12.27 15.00
CA PRO A 9 -8.83 -12.88 15.68
C PRO A 9 -9.52 -14.01 14.89
N ILE A 10 -9.24 -14.14 13.59
CA ILE A 10 -9.87 -15.16 12.74
C ILE A 10 -9.13 -16.50 12.80
N CYS A 11 -7.80 -16.49 12.92
CA CYS A 11 -7.00 -17.72 12.87
C CYS A 11 -5.94 -17.83 13.98
N ASN A 12 -5.92 -16.88 14.92
CA ASN A 12 -4.97 -16.76 16.03
C ASN A 12 -3.48 -16.72 15.63
N ASN A 13 -3.18 -16.48 14.36
CA ASN A 13 -1.80 -16.28 13.91
C ASN A 13 -1.32 -14.86 14.22
N THR A 14 -0.02 -14.71 14.46
CA THR A 14 0.61 -13.42 14.80
C THR A 14 1.39 -12.81 13.64
N ASN A 15 1.41 -13.48 12.48
CA ASN A 15 2.03 -12.97 11.26
C ASN A 15 1.05 -12.03 10.54
N LEU A 16 1.23 -10.74 10.81
CA LEU A 16 0.44 -9.64 10.25
C LEU A 16 1.37 -8.66 9.52
N ILE A 17 0.95 -8.14 8.37
CA ILE A 17 1.71 -7.17 7.56
C ILE A 17 0.87 -5.90 7.41
N LEU A 18 1.46 -4.74 7.67
CA LEU A 18 0.88 -3.46 7.28
C LEU A 18 1.15 -3.21 5.79
N ARG A 19 0.10 -3.12 5.00
CA ARG A 19 0.15 -2.79 3.58
C ARG A 19 -0.29 -1.36 3.32
N TYR A 20 0.39 -0.73 2.39
CA TYR A 20 -0.02 0.53 1.75
C TYR A 20 -0.13 0.28 0.26
N GLU A 21 -1.32 0.47 -0.29
CA GLU A 21 -1.59 0.36 -1.72
C GLU A 21 -1.98 1.72 -2.26
N ALA A 22 -1.43 2.08 -3.41
CA ALA A 22 -1.73 3.32 -4.09
C ALA A 22 -1.86 3.09 -5.59
N SER A 23 -2.84 3.71 -6.22
CA SER A 23 -3.01 3.72 -7.67
C SER A 23 -2.65 5.10 -8.23
N TYR A 24 -1.91 5.10 -9.34
CA TYR A 24 -1.45 6.31 -10.01
C TYR A 24 -1.82 6.26 -11.50
N VAL A 25 -2.16 7.42 -12.05
CA VAL A 25 -2.26 7.65 -13.49
C VAL A 25 -1.08 8.51 -13.91
N TYR A 26 -0.32 7.99 -14.86
CA TYR A 26 0.78 8.69 -15.53
C TYR A 26 0.26 9.23 -16.86
N SER A 27 0.48 10.51 -17.11
CA SER A 27 0.05 11.16 -18.35
C SER A 27 1.24 11.83 -19.03
N TYR A 28 1.20 11.75 -20.36
CA TYR A 28 2.23 12.24 -21.27
C TYR A 28 1.50 13.08 -22.32
N VAL A 29 1.98 14.29 -22.56
CA VAL A 29 1.56 15.11 -23.69
C VAL A 29 2.06 14.42 -24.96
N ILE A 30 1.23 14.38 -25.99
CA ILE A 30 1.69 13.92 -27.31
C ILE A 30 2.08 15.16 -28.08
N ASP A 31 3.37 15.37 -28.28
CA ASP A 31 3.92 16.41 -29.13
C ASP A 31 4.93 15.82 -30.10
N SER A 32 4.91 16.29 -31.35
CA SER A 32 5.89 15.95 -32.39
C SER A 32 6.25 14.46 -32.52
N ASP A 33 5.24 13.57 -32.45
CA ASP A 33 5.35 12.10 -32.54
C ASP A 33 6.02 11.38 -31.33
N GLU A 34 6.21 12.07 -30.20
CA GLU A 34 6.84 11.53 -28.98
C GLU A 34 5.91 11.55 -27.75
N PRO A 35 6.01 10.55 -26.84
CA PRO A 35 5.20 10.48 -25.63
C PRO A 35 5.80 11.27 -24.46
N GLY A 36 5.58 12.58 -24.44
CA GLY A 36 5.77 13.46 -23.29
C GLY A 36 6.99 14.37 -23.41
N LEU A 37 6.93 15.51 -22.71
CA LEU A 37 7.91 16.62 -22.83
C LEU A 37 9.29 16.28 -22.23
N LYS A 38 9.45 15.08 -21.67
CA LYS A 38 10.66 14.62 -21.00
C LYS A 38 11.16 13.30 -21.58
N ASN A 39 10.54 12.81 -22.64
CA ASN A 39 10.67 11.44 -23.14
C ASN A 39 11.18 11.45 -24.60
N GLU A 40 12.30 12.13 -24.81
CA GLU A 40 12.79 12.55 -26.14
C GLU A 40 13.60 11.46 -26.89
N GLU A 41 14.05 10.41 -26.19
CA GLU A 41 14.92 9.37 -26.79
C GLU A 41 14.23 7.99 -26.86
N GLU A 42 13.63 7.54 -25.75
CA GLU A 42 12.94 6.26 -25.62
C GLU A 42 11.87 6.35 -24.53
N PHE A 43 10.69 5.75 -24.75
CA PHE A 43 9.59 5.81 -23.79
C PHE A 43 9.94 5.17 -22.43
N MET A 44 10.13 6.03 -21.44
CA MET A 44 10.30 5.66 -20.04
C MET A 44 9.07 6.04 -19.22
N SER A 45 8.41 5.03 -18.62
CA SER A 45 7.17 5.25 -17.85
C SER A 45 7.34 6.20 -16.65
N PHE A 46 8.54 6.32 -16.09
CA PHE A 46 8.82 7.28 -15.00
C PHE A 46 9.08 8.71 -15.48
N LEU A 47 9.25 8.95 -16.79
CA LEU A 47 9.39 10.28 -17.41
C LEU A 47 8.03 10.86 -17.81
N TYR A 48 7.13 10.96 -16.83
CA TYR A 48 5.78 11.50 -17.02
C TYR A 48 5.75 13.04 -16.95
N ASP A 49 4.78 13.64 -17.64
CA ASP A 49 4.48 15.06 -17.53
C ASP A 49 3.65 15.33 -16.29
N LYS A 50 2.66 14.47 -16.03
CA LYS A 50 1.80 14.52 -14.86
C LYS A 50 1.64 13.13 -14.23
N ARG A 51 1.71 13.09 -12.90
CA ARG A 51 1.31 11.94 -12.09
C ARG A 51 0.16 12.34 -11.19
N GLU A 52 -0.94 11.61 -11.28
CA GLU A 52 -2.12 11.81 -10.44
C GLU A 52 -2.36 10.57 -9.58
N GLN A 53 -2.45 10.75 -8.27
CA GLN A 53 -2.84 9.69 -7.34
C GLN A 53 -4.36 9.56 -7.34
N LYS A 54 -4.88 8.38 -7.66
CA LYS A 54 -6.33 8.14 -7.77
C LYS A 54 -6.93 7.62 -6.48
N ASP A 55 -6.27 6.66 -5.87
CA ASP A 55 -6.74 6.03 -4.64
C ASP A 55 -5.56 5.56 -3.80
N THR A 56 -5.81 5.50 -2.50
CA THR A 56 -4.93 4.88 -1.53
C THR A 56 -5.72 4.12 -0.49
N ARG A 57 -5.20 2.97 -0.10
CA ARG A 57 -5.68 2.27 1.09
C ARG A 57 -4.52 1.72 1.90
N THR A 58 -4.69 1.81 3.21
CA THR A 58 -3.76 1.27 4.20
C THR A 58 -4.51 0.29 5.07
N PHE A 59 -3.99 -0.94 5.17
CA PHE A 59 -4.65 -2.00 5.92
C PHE A 59 -3.61 -2.97 6.48
N VAL A 60 -3.98 -3.65 7.56
CA VAL A 60 -3.21 -4.78 8.10
C VAL A 60 -3.77 -6.05 7.48
N GLU A 61 -2.91 -6.95 7.00
CA GLU A 61 -3.31 -8.24 6.45
C GLU A 61 -2.69 -9.38 7.25
N CYS A 62 -3.49 -10.39 7.59
CA CYS A 62 -2.96 -11.64 8.10
C CYS A 62 -2.42 -12.49 6.98
N VAL A 63 -1.13 -12.83 7.03
CA VAL A 63 -0.46 -13.63 5.99
C VAL A 63 -1.06 -15.03 5.87
N THR A 64 -1.60 -15.57 6.96
CA THR A 64 -2.12 -16.94 7.01
C THR A 64 -3.53 -17.09 6.46
N CYS A 65 -4.44 -16.18 6.81
CA CYS A 65 -5.86 -16.28 6.41
C CYS A 65 -6.31 -15.21 5.42
N GLY A 66 -5.44 -14.25 5.07
CA GLY A 66 -5.75 -13.16 4.14
C GLY A 66 -6.74 -12.12 4.66
N THR A 67 -7.22 -12.24 5.91
CA THR A 67 -8.15 -11.25 6.47
C THR A 67 -7.47 -9.89 6.58
N GLN A 68 -8.16 -8.86 6.10
CA GLN A 68 -7.69 -7.48 6.10
C GLN A 68 -8.42 -6.69 7.17
N TYR A 69 -7.68 -5.89 7.92
CA TYR A 69 -8.17 -5.01 8.99
C TYR A 69 -7.80 -3.57 8.67
N PRO A 70 -8.62 -2.58 9.06
CA PRO A 70 -8.22 -1.18 9.04
C PRO A 70 -6.90 -0.97 9.79
N TYR A 71 -6.00 -0.13 9.27
CA TYR A 71 -4.71 0.12 9.94
C TYR A 71 -4.86 0.72 11.35
N THR A 72 -5.98 1.39 11.62
CA THR A 72 -6.33 1.93 12.93
C THR A 72 -6.52 0.84 14.00
N PHE A 73 -6.70 -0.43 13.60
CA PHE A 73 -6.86 -1.55 14.53
C PHE A 73 -5.54 -2.01 15.16
N LEU A 74 -4.40 -1.47 14.71
CA LEU A 74 -3.12 -1.65 15.39
C LEU A 74 -3.15 -1.09 16.82
N ASN A 75 -3.90 -0.02 17.09
CA ASN A 75 -3.99 0.58 18.43
C ASN A 75 -5.19 0.04 19.24
N GLY A 76 -5.59 -1.22 19.02
CA GLY A 76 -6.86 -1.75 19.54
C GLY A 76 -7.00 -3.27 19.45
N ILE A 77 -8.01 -3.76 18.72
CA ILE A 77 -8.50 -5.17 18.68
C ILE A 77 -7.40 -6.24 18.54
N LEU A 78 -6.28 -5.90 17.92
CA LEU A 78 -5.17 -6.84 17.72
C LEU A 78 -4.29 -7.01 18.97
N GLU A 79 -4.36 -6.10 19.95
CA GLU A 79 -3.52 -6.12 21.15
C GLU A 79 -3.96 -7.23 22.13
N GLN A 80 -3.04 -8.16 22.42
CA GLN A 80 -3.13 -9.00 23.62
C GLN A 80 -2.01 -8.67 24.59
N LYS A 81 -2.36 -8.50 25.87
CA LYS A 81 -1.40 -8.39 26.96
C LYS A 81 -0.89 -9.79 27.31
N MET A 82 0.42 -9.98 27.23
CA MET A 82 1.07 -11.16 27.78
C MET A 82 1.15 -10.99 29.30
N GLN A 83 0.45 -11.86 30.05
CA GLN A 83 0.50 -11.91 31.52
C GLN A 83 1.65 -12.77 32.02
#